data_AF-A0A0W0TW80-F1
#
_entry.id   AF-A0A0W0TW80-F1
#
_cell.length_a   1.000
_cell.length_b   1.000
_cell.length_c   1.000
_cell.angle_alpha   90.00
_cell.angle_beta   90.00
_cell.angle_gamma   90.00
#
_symmetry.space_group_name_H-M   'P 1'
#
loop_
_entity.id
_entity.type
_entity.pdbx_description
1 polymer ?
#
loop_
_entity_poly.entity_id
_entity_poly.type
_entity_poly.pdbx_seq_one_letter_code
_entity_poly.pdbx_strand_id
1 'polypeptide(L)'
;MARKRDFSGIGKDILTKSEKPRSLSDFIGVESNKNVSYDLDGGESKLVKKSDPIVRECISISKSDADLANELAVKCAAEGQKTTKADIYRASIRYFAKLSPAVMASKIRDVRKDKKTHN
;
A
#
# COMPACT_ATOMS: atom_id res chain seq x y z
N MET A 1 11.63 -37.92 -29.78
CA MET A 1 11.09 -38.23 -28.43
C MET A 1 11.57 -37.14 -27.47
N ALA A 2 10.68 -36.30 -26.96
CA ALA A 2 11.06 -35.21 -26.03
C ALA A 2 11.24 -35.75 -24.61
N ARG A 3 12.42 -35.51 -24.00
CA ARG A 3 12.68 -35.87 -22.60
C ARG A 3 11.81 -34.99 -21.69
N LYS A 4 11.00 -35.62 -20.84
CA LYS A 4 10.21 -34.92 -19.81
C LYS A 4 11.18 -34.23 -18.83
N ARG A 5 10.97 -32.93 -18.56
CA ARG A 5 11.71 -32.19 -17.54
C ARG A 5 11.23 -32.64 -16.16
N ASP A 6 12.16 -33.10 -15.33
CA ASP A 6 11.89 -33.57 -13.98
C ASP A 6 11.93 -32.37 -13.01
N PHE A 7 10.81 -32.12 -12.35
CA PHE A 7 10.64 -31.00 -11.41
C PHE A 7 10.74 -31.43 -9.94
N SER A 8 11.13 -32.69 -9.69
CA SER A 8 11.25 -33.27 -8.35
C SER A 8 12.28 -32.60 -7.43
N GLY A 9 13.09 -31.68 -7.97
CA GLY A 9 14.06 -30.86 -7.21
C GLY A 9 13.58 -29.46 -6.82
N ILE A 10 12.45 -28.96 -7.35
CA ILE A 10 11.98 -27.61 -7.02
C ILE A 10 11.38 -27.63 -5.61
N GLY A 11 12.09 -27.04 -4.65
CA GLY A 11 11.61 -26.80 -3.28
C GLY A 11 12.37 -27.51 -2.16
N LYS A 12 13.29 -28.45 -2.47
CA LYS A 12 14.09 -29.12 -1.43
C LYS A 12 15.07 -28.19 -0.72
N ASP A 13 15.58 -27.18 -1.43
CA ASP A 13 16.54 -26.22 -0.86
C ASP A 13 15.89 -25.13 0.02
N ILE A 14 14.57 -24.90 -0.14
CA ILE A 14 13.83 -23.90 0.66
C ILE A 14 13.44 -24.49 2.03
N LEU A 15 13.20 -25.80 2.08
CA LEU A 15 12.79 -26.50 3.31
C LEU A 15 13.96 -26.86 4.24
N THR A 16 15.20 -26.90 3.74
CA THR A 16 16.34 -27.42 4.52
C THR A 16 17.19 -26.35 5.20
N LYS A 17 16.99 -25.05 4.92
CA LYS A 17 17.77 -23.95 5.51
C LYS A 17 16.99 -22.93 6.34
N SER A 18 15.70 -23.14 6.58
CA SER A 18 14.95 -22.22 7.46
C SER A 18 14.98 -22.73 8.89
N GLU A 19 15.93 -22.21 9.69
CA GLU A 19 15.72 -22.19 11.13
C GLU A 19 14.37 -21.50 11.39
N LYS A 20 13.49 -22.20 12.10
CA LYS A 20 12.16 -21.68 12.41
C LYS A 20 12.35 -20.41 13.26
N PRO A 21 11.86 -19.24 12.84
CA PRO A 21 12.05 -18.01 13.61
C PRO A 21 11.42 -18.20 14.99
N ARG A 22 12.18 -17.92 16.04
CA ARG A 22 11.75 -18.14 17.43
C ARG A 22 10.73 -17.09 17.88
N SER A 23 10.64 -15.98 17.16
CA SER A 23 9.66 -14.93 17.39
C SER A 23 9.25 -14.22 16.08
N LEU A 24 8.12 -13.50 16.11
CA LEU A 24 7.70 -12.62 15.03
C LEU A 24 8.73 -11.51 14.72
N SER A 25 9.51 -11.10 15.72
CA SER A 25 10.57 -10.11 15.57
C SER A 25 11.73 -10.63 14.73
N ASP A 26 12.11 -11.91 14.91
CA ASP A 26 13.13 -12.59 14.10
C ASP A 26 12.68 -12.75 12.65
N PHE A 27 11.38 -12.96 12.43
CA PHE A 27 10.80 -13.07 11.09
C PHE A 27 10.73 -11.72 10.36
N ILE A 28 10.44 -10.64 11.09
CA ILE A 28 10.29 -9.29 10.52
C ILE A 28 11.64 -8.57 10.41
N GLY A 29 12.73 -9.13 10.98
CA GLY A 29 14.07 -8.53 10.90
C GLY A 29 14.15 -7.20 11.65
N VAL A 30 13.37 -7.05 12.72
CA VAL A 30 13.44 -5.87 13.59
C VAL A 30 14.55 -6.11 14.61
N GLU A 31 15.80 -6.11 14.13
CA GLU A 31 16.88 -5.71 15.01
C GLU A 31 16.56 -4.29 15.46
N SER A 32 16.18 -4.21 16.72
CA SER A 32 15.96 -2.95 17.41
C SER A 32 17.20 -2.09 17.17
N ASN A 33 17.04 -0.97 16.44
CA ASN A 33 18.03 0.08 16.32
C ASN A 33 18.35 0.63 17.73
N LYS A 34 19.16 -0.11 18.47
CA LYS A 34 19.87 0.34 19.65
C LYS A 34 21.25 0.71 19.14
N ASN A 35 21.49 2.01 19.12
CA ASN A 35 22.81 2.64 19.02
C ASN A 35 23.48 2.49 17.66
N VAL A 36 23.22 3.45 16.76
CA VAL A 36 24.23 3.82 15.76
C VAL A 36 25.34 4.52 16.53
N SER A 37 26.43 3.80 16.79
CA SER A 37 27.74 4.37 17.13
C SER A 37 28.21 5.24 15.96
N TYR A 38 28.80 6.38 16.26
CA TYR A 38 29.51 7.18 15.27
C TYR A 38 30.93 6.61 15.16
N ASP A 39 31.11 5.59 14.32
CA ASP A 39 32.46 5.24 13.87
C ASP A 39 32.82 6.19 12.73
N LEU A 40 33.52 7.25 13.09
CA LEU A 40 34.28 8.10 12.18
C LEU A 40 35.54 7.32 11.77
N ASP A 41 35.45 6.47 10.75
CA ASP A 41 36.62 6.22 9.93
C ASP A 41 36.28 5.81 8.49
N GLY A 42 37.10 6.30 7.57
CA GLY A 42 36.75 6.58 6.19
C GLY A 42 36.40 5.40 5.28
N GLY A 43 35.60 5.68 4.26
CA GLY A 43 35.43 4.79 3.11
C GLY A 43 34.10 4.93 2.39
N GLU A 44 34.11 5.67 1.28
CA GLU A 44 33.13 5.61 0.18
C GLU A 44 31.66 5.95 0.48
N SER A 45 31.37 7.25 0.45
CA SER A 45 30.02 7.79 0.35
C SER A 45 29.35 7.46 -0.99
N LYS A 46 28.74 6.28 -1.11
CA LYS A 46 27.62 6.10 -2.05
C LYS A 46 26.42 6.83 -1.45
N LEU A 47 26.07 7.97 -2.04
CA LEU A 47 24.81 8.67 -1.81
C LEU A 47 23.64 7.75 -2.19
N VAL A 48 23.26 6.85 -1.28
CA VAL A 48 21.98 6.17 -1.32
C VAL A 48 20.95 7.29 -1.14
N LYS A 49 20.25 7.64 -2.22
CA LYS A 49 19.08 8.50 -2.18
C LYS A 49 18.24 8.02 -1.00
N LYS A 50 18.09 8.87 0.02
CA LYS A 50 17.14 8.67 1.11
C LYS A 50 15.79 8.50 0.44
N SER A 51 15.36 7.26 0.24
CA SER A 51 13.98 6.98 -0.14
C SER A 51 13.17 7.51 1.02
N ASP A 52 12.38 8.55 0.79
CA ASP A 52 11.44 9.03 1.79
C ASP A 52 10.72 7.82 2.39
N PRO A 53 10.60 7.74 3.72
CA PRO A 53 9.93 6.62 4.35
C PRO A 53 8.55 6.48 3.69
N ILE A 54 8.30 5.33 3.06
CA ILE A 54 6.98 5.02 2.52
C ILE A 54 6.09 4.85 3.74
N VAL A 55 5.47 5.94 4.17
CA VAL A 55 4.42 5.91 5.18
C VAL A 55 3.27 5.14 4.55
N ARG A 56 3.16 3.85 4.87
CA ARG A 56 1.96 3.07 4.58
C ARG A 56 0.88 3.55 5.53
N GLU A 57 0.15 4.56 5.12
CA GLU A 57 -1.09 4.93 5.77
C GLU A 57 -2.08 3.78 5.59
N CYS A 58 -2.25 2.97 6.64
CA CYS A 58 -3.36 2.05 6.75
C CYS A 58 -4.62 2.87 7.03
N ILE A 59 -5.17 3.48 5.99
CA ILE A 59 -6.50 4.10 6.08
C ILE A 59 -7.49 2.95 6.29
N SER A 60 -8.09 2.85 7.48
CA SER A 60 -9.20 1.94 7.71
C SER A 60 -10.42 2.51 7.00
N ILE A 61 -10.72 1.98 5.81
CA ILE A 61 -11.84 2.44 4.99
C ILE A 61 -13.03 1.52 5.23
N SER A 62 -14.24 2.08 5.23
CA SER A 62 -15.45 1.28 5.34
C SER A 62 -15.58 0.35 4.13
N LYS A 63 -16.27 -0.78 4.30
CA LYS A 63 -16.47 -1.75 3.21
C LYS A 63 -17.18 -1.11 2.01
N SER A 64 -18.18 -0.27 2.25
CA SER A 64 -18.90 0.45 1.20
C SER A 64 -17.98 1.33 0.35
N ASP A 65 -17.05 2.05 0.99
CA ASP A 65 -16.12 2.92 0.27
C ASP A 65 -15.07 2.10 -0.51
N ALA A 66 -14.65 0.96 0.04
CA ALA A 66 -13.75 0.04 -0.64
C ALA A 66 -14.40 -0.61 -1.87
N ASP A 67 -15.69 -0.95 -1.78
CA ASP A 67 -16.48 -1.49 -2.89
C ASP A 67 -16.69 -0.43 -3.98
N LEU A 68 -16.99 0.81 -3.60
CA LEU A 68 -17.08 1.94 -4.54
C LEU A 68 -15.74 2.19 -5.27
N ALA A 69 -14.62 2.14 -4.54
CA ALA A 69 -13.30 2.27 -5.15
C ALA A 69 -12.99 1.13 -6.13
N ASN A 70 -13.45 -0.09 -5.85
CA ASN A 70 -13.34 -1.20 -6.80
C ASN A 70 -14.17 -0.95 -8.06
N GLU A 71 -15.43 -0.49 -7.91
CA GLU A 71 -16.31 -0.19 -9.04
C GLU A 71 -15.70 0.89 -9.95
N LEU A 72 -15.15 1.94 -9.36
CA LEU A 72 -14.44 2.99 -10.10
C LEU A 72 -13.20 2.45 -10.82
N ALA A 73 -12.42 1.58 -10.17
CA ALA A 73 -11.27 0.96 -10.82
C ALA A 73 -11.67 0.11 -12.04
N VAL A 74 -12.79 -0.63 -11.96
CA VAL A 74 -13.33 -1.41 -13.08
C VAL A 74 -13.80 -0.49 -14.21
N LYS A 75 -14.50 0.61 -13.90
CA LYS A 75 -14.94 1.60 -14.90
C LYS A 75 -13.76 2.23 -15.63
N CYS A 76 -12.73 2.68 -14.89
CA CYS A 76 -11.53 3.23 -15.50
C CYS A 76 -10.80 2.19 -16.37
N ALA A 77 -10.75 0.93 -15.93
CA ALA A 77 -10.16 -0.15 -16.73
C ALA A 77 -10.94 -0.41 -18.04
N ALA A 78 -12.28 -0.31 -18.01
CA ALA A 78 -13.11 -0.43 -19.21
C ALA A 78 -12.85 0.71 -20.22
N GLU A 79 -12.47 1.90 -19.74
CA GLU A 79 -12.04 3.03 -20.57
C GLU A 79 -10.56 2.95 -20.98
N GLY A 80 -9.87 1.84 -20.69
CA GLY A 80 -8.46 1.62 -21.02
C GLY A 80 -7.47 2.30 -20.09
N GLN A 81 -7.93 2.87 -18.98
CA GLN A 81 -7.08 3.53 -17.98
C GLN A 81 -6.67 2.54 -16.87
N LYS A 82 -5.36 2.28 -16.78
CA LYS A 82 -4.80 1.51 -15.65
C LYS A 82 -4.76 2.40 -14.41
N THR A 83 -5.65 2.13 -13.47
CA THR A 83 -5.84 2.97 -12.29
C THR A 83 -5.80 2.10 -11.03
N THR A 84 -5.01 2.52 -10.03
CA THR A 84 -5.00 1.83 -8.72
C THR A 84 -5.97 2.48 -7.75
N LYS A 85 -6.36 1.76 -6.69
CA LYS A 85 -7.17 2.34 -5.60
C LYS A 85 -6.53 3.59 -4.99
N ALA A 86 -5.20 3.59 -4.87
CA ALA A 86 -4.45 4.73 -4.36
C ALA A 86 -4.58 5.95 -5.29
N ASP A 87 -4.59 5.74 -6.60
CA ASP A 87 -4.77 6.84 -7.57
C ASP A 87 -6.19 7.41 -7.49
N ILE A 88 -7.19 6.55 -7.30
CA ILE A 88 -8.58 6.97 -7.07
C ILE A 88 -8.66 7.86 -5.82
N TYR A 89 -8.11 7.42 -4.68
CA TYR A 89 -8.12 8.23 -3.46
C TYR A 89 -7.37 9.55 -3.62
N ARG A 90 -6.20 9.54 -4.26
CA ARG A 90 -5.43 10.76 -4.53
C ARG A 90 -6.21 11.71 -5.44
N ALA A 91 -6.87 11.21 -6.47
CA ALA A 91 -7.71 12.00 -7.35
C ALA A 91 -8.90 12.62 -6.60
N SER A 92 -9.56 11.83 -5.75
CA SER A 92 -10.65 12.32 -4.89
C SER A 92 -10.19 13.44 -3.95
N ILE A 93 -9.06 13.26 -3.27
CA ILE A 93 -8.50 14.29 -2.38
C ILE A 93 -8.17 15.57 -3.16
N ARG A 94 -7.51 15.44 -4.32
CA ARG A 94 -7.20 16.59 -5.20
C ARG A 94 -8.47 17.29 -5.70
N TYR A 95 -9.53 16.55 -5.98
CA TYR A 95 -10.81 17.12 -6.36
C TYR A 95 -11.41 17.95 -5.22
N PHE A 96 -11.46 17.40 -4.00
CA PHE A 96 -11.99 18.13 -2.84
C PHE A 96 -11.16 19.37 -2.50
N ALA A 97 -9.84 19.30 -2.62
CA ALA A 97 -8.95 20.44 -2.39
C ALA A 97 -9.19 21.61 -3.36
N LYS A 98 -9.74 21.36 -4.55
CA LYS A 98 -10.05 22.38 -5.56
C LYS A 98 -11.46 22.98 -5.43
N LEU A 99 -12.32 22.41 -4.59
CA LEU A 99 -13.68 22.92 -4.43
C LEU A 99 -13.67 24.22 -3.62
N SER A 100 -14.54 25.16 -3.99
CA SER A 100 -14.78 26.32 -3.15
C SER A 100 -15.49 25.91 -1.86
N PRO A 101 -15.31 26.66 -0.76
CA PRO A 101 -15.98 26.37 0.51
C PRO A 101 -17.50 26.26 0.38
N ALA A 102 -18.12 27.10 -0.47
CA ALA A 102 -19.56 27.08 -0.71
C ALA A 102 -20.03 25.77 -1.36
N VAL A 103 -19.30 25.28 -2.37
CA VAL A 103 -19.63 24.01 -3.06
C VAL A 103 -19.39 22.81 -2.13
N MET A 104 -18.32 22.85 -1.35
CA MET A 104 -18.03 21.82 -0.36
C MET A 104 -19.14 21.76 0.72
N ALA A 105 -19.58 22.91 1.23
CA ALA A 105 -20.67 22.99 2.19
C ALA A 105 -22.00 22.45 1.63
N SER A 106 -22.29 22.70 0.34
CA SER A 106 -23.47 22.11 -0.32
C SER A 106 -23.38 20.59 -0.37
N LYS A 107 -22.26 20.04 -0.86
CA LYS A 107 -22.06 18.58 -0.93
C LYS A 107 -22.18 17.90 0.44
N ILE A 108 -21.61 18.51 1.49
CA ILE A 108 -21.75 17.99 2.86
C ILE A 108 -23.22 17.99 3.30
N ARG A 109 -23.98 19.03 2.96
CA ARG A 109 -25.41 19.12 3.28
C ARG A 109 -26.21 18.03 2.59
N ASP A 110 -25.91 17.74 1.32
CA ASP A 110 -26.58 16.71 0.54
C ASP A 110 -26.33 15.32 1.16
N VAL A 111 -25.08 14.98 1.47
CA VAL A 111 -24.73 13.73 2.17
C VAL A 111 -25.43 13.60 3.53
N ARG A 112 -25.62 14.72 4.25
CA ARG A 112 -26.34 14.72 5.54
C ARG A 112 -27.85 14.53 5.39
N LYS A 113 -28.45 14.96 4.27
CA LYS A 113 -29.87 14.74 3.99
C LYS A 113 -30.14 13.28 3.68
N ASP A 114 -29.29 12.66 2.86
CA ASP A 114 -29.43 11.26 2.46
C ASP A 114 -29.32 10.30 3.67
N LYS A 115 -28.51 10.66 4.68
CA LYS A 115 -28.45 9.91 5.94
C LYS A 115 -29.70 10.03 6.82
N LYS A 116 -30.49 11.10 6.70
CA LYS A 116 -31.71 11.30 7.50
C LYS A 116 -32.92 10.58 6.93
N THR A 117 -32.91 10.21 5.64
CA THR A 117 -34.04 9.57 4.96
C THR A 117 -34.04 8.04 5.03
N HIS A 118 -33.04 7.43 5.68
CA HIS A 118 -32.89 5.99 5.80
C HIS A 118 -33.05 5.45 7.24
N ASN A 119 -33.78 6.16 8.11
CA ASN A 119 -34.23 5.66 9.41
C ASN A 119 -35.67 5.16 9.33
#